data_AF-A0A355DQN0-F1
#
_entry.id   AF-A0A355DQN0-F1
#
_cell.length_a   1.000
_cell.length_b   1.000
_cell.length_c   1.000
_cell.angle_alpha   90.00
_cell.angle_beta   90.00
_cell.angle_gamma   90.00
#
_symmetry.space_group_name_H-M   'P 1'
#
loop_
_entity.id
_entity.type
_entity.pdbx_description
1 polymer ?
#
loop_
_entity_poly.entity_id
_entity_poly.type
_entity_poly.pdbx_seq_one_letter_code
_entity_poly.pdbx_strand_id
1 'polypeptide(L)'
;MNLKEYEYEFNKDQTEVIYSLSKAMRFVALFLYVLGWLTILGGFLTVWLDQSYHKIFSAIIPGVITILIAIWTNKAVNYFKKIVQDEGNDIKSLMLAFAEIRNIYRFKFWVFALAPLYWILIIIGSLLGFL
;
A
#
# COMPACT_ATOMS: atom_id res chain seq x y z
N MET A 1 3.00 -48.09 4.33
CA MET A 1 2.42 -46.86 3.76
C MET A 1 2.68 -45.76 4.78
N ASN A 2 3.68 -44.91 4.52
CA ASN A 2 4.08 -43.87 5.45
C ASN A 2 3.11 -42.71 5.26
N LEU A 3 2.12 -42.59 6.14
CA LEU A 3 1.24 -41.42 6.16
C LEU A 3 2.14 -40.25 6.55
N LYS A 4 2.44 -39.36 5.60
CA LYS A 4 3.00 -38.06 5.93
C LYS A 4 1.96 -37.40 6.83
N GLU A 5 2.19 -37.43 8.14
CA GLU A 5 1.54 -36.49 9.02
C GLU A 5 1.78 -35.12 8.40
N TYR A 6 0.69 -34.43 8.04
CA TYR A 6 0.79 -33.02 7.68
C TYR A 6 1.16 -32.31 8.98
N GLU A 7 2.45 -32.28 9.27
CA GLU A 7 3.01 -31.43 10.30
C GLU A 7 2.58 -30.01 9.92
N TYR A 8 1.81 -29.38 10.81
CA TYR A 8 1.31 -28.02 10.60
C TYR A 8 2.51 -27.13 10.27
N GLU A 9 2.50 -26.46 9.12
CA GLU A 9 3.68 -25.73 8.61
C GLU A 9 4.10 -24.58 9.56
N PHE A 10 3.15 -24.10 10.37
CA PHE A 10 3.36 -23.15 11.45
C PHE A 10 2.78 -23.66 12.78
N ASN A 11 3.48 -23.40 13.88
CA ASN A 11 2.90 -23.62 15.21
C ASN A 11 1.92 -22.50 15.58
N LYS A 12 1.20 -22.68 16.70
CA LYS A 12 0.18 -21.71 17.16
C LYS A 12 0.74 -20.31 17.40
N ASP A 13 1.96 -20.22 17.95
CA ASP A 13 2.60 -18.93 18.25
C ASP A 13 2.94 -18.17 16.94
N GLN A 14 3.44 -18.88 15.92
CA GLN A 14 3.73 -18.32 14.61
C GLN A 14 2.45 -17.84 13.89
N THR A 15 1.38 -18.63 13.96
CA THR A 15 0.08 -18.26 13.39
C THR A 15 -0.50 -17.01 14.06
N GLU A 16 -0.34 -16.86 15.38
CA GLU A 16 -0.79 -15.66 16.11
C GLU A 16 0.00 -14.41 15.72
N VAL A 17 1.31 -14.53 15.48
CA VAL A 17 2.14 -13.43 14.96
C VAL A 17 1.66 -12.99 13.56
N ILE A 18 1.41 -13.94 12.67
CA ILE A 18 0.90 -13.66 11.32
C ILE A 18 -0.49 -13.00 11.38
N TYR A 19 -1.35 -13.51 12.25
CA TYR A 19 -2.70 -12.99 12.43
C TYR A 19 -2.71 -11.56 12.99
N SER A 20 -1.93 -11.29 14.05
CA SER A 20 -1.79 -9.96 14.63
C SER A 20 -1.19 -8.95 13.62
N LEU A 21 -0.19 -9.36 12.84
CA LEU A 21 0.34 -8.58 11.73
C LEU A 21 -0.75 -8.25 10.70
N SER A 22 -1.55 -9.25 10.30
CA SER A 22 -2.63 -9.06 9.32
C SER A 22 -3.68 -8.06 9.81
N LYS A 23 -4.00 -8.03 11.11
CA LYS A 23 -4.91 -7.06 11.72
C LYS A 23 -4.35 -5.64 11.65
N ALA A 24 -3.09 -5.45 12.04
CA ALA A 24 -2.43 -4.14 11.96
C ALA A 24 -2.36 -3.63 10.52
N MET A 25 -1.93 -4.49 9.59
CA MET A 25 -1.87 -4.16 8.16
C MET A 25 -3.25 -3.82 7.59
N ARG A 26 -4.33 -4.48 8.02
CA ARG A 26 -5.69 -4.16 7.60
C ARG A 26 -6.11 -2.75 8.03
N PHE A 27 -5.81 -2.39 9.28
CA PHE A 27 -6.07 -1.05 9.79
C PHE A 27 -5.31 -0.01 8.96
N VAL A 28 -4.02 -0.23 8.71
CA VAL A 28 -3.19 0.67 7.87
C VAL A 28 -3.76 0.77 6.45
N ALA A 29 -4.12 -0.35 5.82
CA ALA A 29 -4.69 -0.33 4.47
C ALA A 29 -6.00 0.48 4.41
N LEU A 30 -6.91 0.29 5.37
CA LEU A 30 -8.15 1.07 5.44
C LEU A 30 -7.87 2.55 5.66
N PHE A 31 -6.97 2.88 6.59
CA PHE A 31 -6.59 4.26 6.88
C PHE A 31 -6.00 4.95 5.65
N LEU A 32 -5.05 4.30 4.96
CA LEU A 32 -4.43 4.83 3.75
C LEU A 32 -5.44 4.98 2.60
N TYR A 33 -6.37 4.03 2.46
CA TYR A 33 -7.41 4.12 1.44
C TYR A 33 -8.30 5.36 1.64
N VAL A 34 -8.75 5.59 2.88
CA VAL A 34 -9.53 6.78 3.25
C VAL A 34 -8.71 8.05 3.07
N LEU A 35 -7.47 8.07 3.57
CA LEU A 35 -6.58 9.22 3.48
C LEU A 35 -6.30 9.63 2.02
N GLY A 36 -6.07 8.65 1.13
CA GLY A 36 -5.84 8.94 -0.28
C GLY A 36 -7.06 9.58 -0.94
N TRP A 37 -8.27 9.10 -0.64
CA TRP A 37 -9.50 9.73 -1.12
C TRP A 37 -9.72 11.13 -0.55
N LEU A 38 -9.51 11.32 0.75
CA LEU A 38 -9.59 12.65 1.38
C LEU A 38 -8.60 13.63 0.75
N THR A 39 -7.40 13.17 0.41
CA THR A 39 -6.38 14.00 -0.26
C THR A 39 -6.86 14.46 -1.64
N ILE A 40 -7.40 13.54 -2.45
CA ILE A 40 -7.95 13.86 -3.77
C ILE A 40 -9.13 14.85 -3.65
N LEU A 41 -10.08 14.57 -2.76
CA LEU A 41 -11.24 15.42 -2.52
C LEU A 41 -10.84 16.81 -2.02
N GLY A 42 -9.85 16.89 -1.13
CA GLY A 42 -9.26 18.15 -0.69
C GLY A 42 -8.70 18.95 -1.87
N GLY A 43 -7.98 18.30 -2.79
CA GLY A 43 -7.51 18.91 -4.03
C GLY A 43 -8.65 19.53 -4.86
N PHE A 44 -9.72 18.79 -5.11
CA PHE A 44 -10.90 19.31 -5.81
C PHE A 44 -11.54 20.50 -5.08
N LEU A 45 -11.64 20.44 -3.75
CA LEU A 45 -12.19 21.53 -2.95
C LEU A 45 -11.34 22.81 -3.09
N THR A 46 -10.00 22.69 -3.11
CA THR A 46 -9.13 23.86 -3.30
C THR A 46 -9.27 24.50 -4.68
N VAL A 47 -9.49 23.71 -5.74
CA VAL A 47 -9.77 24.24 -7.08
C VAL A 47 -11.10 24.98 -7.08
N TRP A 48 -12.11 24.43 -6.43
CA TRP A 48 -13.43 25.04 -6.39
C TRP A 48 -13.43 26.37 -5.61
N LEU A 49 -12.66 26.47 -4.53
CA LEU A 49 -12.57 27.68 -3.68
C LEU A 49 -11.62 28.75 -4.25
N ASP A 50 -10.42 28.35 -4.68
CA ASP A 50 -9.33 29.28 -5.01
C ASP A 50 -9.00 29.34 -6.51
N GLN A 51 -9.73 28.61 -7.37
CA GLN A 51 -9.46 28.45 -8.82
C GLN A 51 -8.01 28.04 -9.15
N SER A 52 -7.30 27.46 -8.17
CA SER A 52 -5.89 27.13 -8.26
C SER A 52 -5.68 25.77 -8.90
N TYR A 53 -5.83 25.68 -10.22
CA TYR A 53 -5.78 24.41 -10.97
C TYR A 53 -4.46 23.64 -10.79
N HIS A 54 -3.32 24.31 -10.54
CA HIS A 54 -2.04 23.63 -10.30
C HIS A 54 -2.06 22.77 -9.02
N LYS A 55 -2.85 23.14 -8.00
CA LYS A 55 -2.98 22.39 -6.74
C LYS A 55 -3.65 21.04 -6.94
N ILE A 56 -4.47 20.87 -7.98
CA ILE A 56 -5.15 19.59 -8.22
C ILE A 56 -4.16 18.47 -8.50
N PHE A 57 -3.11 18.74 -9.27
CA PHE A 57 -2.08 17.77 -9.60
C PHE A 57 -1.27 17.39 -8.35
N SER A 58 -1.00 18.37 -7.49
CA SER A 58 -0.31 18.15 -6.22
C SER A 58 -1.11 17.30 -5.22
N ALA A 59 -2.44 17.18 -5.40
CA ALA A 59 -3.30 16.36 -4.56
C ALA A 59 -3.59 14.98 -5.18
N ILE A 60 -3.85 14.92 -6.49
CA ILE A 60 -4.19 13.67 -7.20
C ILE A 60 -3.03 12.68 -7.13
N ILE A 61 -1.80 13.13 -7.43
CA ILE A 61 -0.62 12.25 -7.48
C ILE A 61 -0.39 11.53 -6.14
N PRO A 62 -0.21 12.23 -5.00
CA PRO A 62 0.01 11.55 -3.72
C PRO A 62 -1.22 10.75 -3.27
N GLY A 63 -2.44 11.22 -3.56
CA GLY A 63 -3.67 10.48 -3.26
C GLY A 63 -3.74 9.14 -3.96
N VAL A 64 -3.46 9.10 -5.27
CA VAL A 64 -3.42 7.86 -6.07
C VAL A 64 -2.31 6.92 -5.59
N ILE A 65 -1.10 7.43 -5.36
CA ILE A 65 0.03 6.66 -4.80
C ILE A 65 -0.39 6.00 -3.48
N THR A 66 -1.05 6.75 -2.60
CA THR A 66 -1.51 6.28 -1.29
C THR A 66 -2.57 5.18 -1.42
N ILE A 67 -3.55 5.36 -2.32
CA ILE A 67 -4.59 4.35 -2.60
C ILE A 67 -3.97 3.07 -3.16
N LEU A 68 -3.01 3.16 -4.07
CA LEU A 68 -2.34 1.99 -4.64
C LEU A 68 -1.59 1.18 -3.57
N ILE A 69 -0.88 1.87 -2.67
CA ILE A 69 -0.23 1.23 -1.50
C ILE A 69 -1.28 0.53 -0.62
N ALA A 70 -2.42 1.16 -0.37
CA ALA A 70 -3.52 0.57 0.39
C ALA A 70 -4.06 -0.72 -0.27
N ILE A 71 -4.26 -0.71 -1.60
CA ILE A 71 -4.77 -1.85 -2.36
C ILE A 71 -3.85 -3.06 -2.22
N TRP A 72 -2.54 -2.90 -2.48
CA TRP A 72 -1.59 -4.01 -2.35
C TRP A 72 -1.45 -4.48 -0.90
N THR A 73 -1.49 -3.56 0.07
CA THR A 73 -1.47 -3.92 1.50
C THR A 73 -2.67 -4.79 1.86
N ASN A 74 -3.87 -4.45 1.38
CA ASN A 74 -5.08 -5.23 1.62
C ASN A 74 -5.05 -6.61 0.94
N LYS A 75 -4.41 -6.73 -0.23
CA LYS A 75 -4.18 -8.04 -0.87
C LYS A 75 -3.27 -8.93 -0.01
N ALA A 76 -2.16 -8.39 0.52
CA ALA A 76 -1.29 -9.13 1.43
C ALA A 76 -2.02 -9.59 2.69
N VAL A 77 -2.85 -8.72 3.29
CA VAL A 77 -3.72 -9.07 4.44
C VAL A 77 -4.60 -10.28 4.15
N ASN A 78 -5.21 -10.33 2.96
CA ASN A 78 -6.10 -11.43 2.59
C ASN A 78 -5.33 -12.77 2.46
N TYR A 79 -4.08 -12.74 2.02
CA TYR A 79 -3.22 -13.94 2.00
C TYR A 79 -2.77 -14.35 3.40
N PHE A 80 -2.41 -13.40 4.28
CA PHE A 80 -2.07 -13.73 5.67
C PHE A 80 -3.24 -14.33 6.45
N LYS A 81 -4.48 -13.90 6.18
CA LYS A 81 -5.67 -14.51 6.80
C LYS A 81 -5.87 -15.96 6.39
N LYS A 82 -5.51 -16.33 5.16
CA LYS A 82 -5.62 -17.71 4.66
C LYS A 82 -4.71 -18.69 5.40
N ILE A 83 -3.56 -18.23 5.91
CA ILE A 83 -2.66 -19.04 6.76
C ILE A 83 -3.37 -19.50 8.06
N VAL A 84 -4.35 -18.73 8.53
CA VAL A 84 -5.12 -19.08 9.72
C VAL A 84 -6.33 -19.98 9.38
N GLN A 85 -6.73 -20.03 8.10
CA GLN A 85 -7.99 -20.63 7.66
C GLN A 85 -7.81 -21.94 6.89
N ASP A 86 -6.70 -22.10 6.16
CA ASP A 86 -6.48 -23.18 5.19
C ASP A 86 -5.28 -24.05 5.61
N GLU A 87 -5.52 -25.11 6.40
CA GLU A 87 -4.47 -26.03 6.84
C GLU A 87 -3.73 -26.68 5.65
N GLY A 88 -2.40 -26.69 5.69
CA GLY A 88 -1.55 -27.33 4.69
C GLY A 88 -1.28 -26.52 3.41
N ASN A 89 -1.65 -25.23 3.37
CA ASN A 89 -1.31 -24.31 2.28
C ASN A 89 -0.62 -23.01 2.79
N ASP A 90 -0.06 -23.04 4.00
CA ASP A 90 0.34 -21.85 4.71
C ASP A 90 1.55 -21.15 4.09
N ILE A 91 2.60 -21.91 3.71
CA ILE A 91 3.79 -21.40 3.03
C ILE A 91 3.41 -20.80 1.67
N LYS A 92 2.48 -21.42 0.95
CA LYS A 92 1.98 -20.88 -0.33
C LYS A 92 1.28 -19.54 -0.10
N SER A 93 0.43 -19.46 0.91
CA SER A 93 -0.24 -18.20 1.32
C SER A 93 0.77 -17.15 1.77
N LEU A 94 1.83 -17.53 2.50
CA LEU A 94 2.91 -16.65 2.93
C LEU A 94 3.68 -16.08 1.73
N MET A 95 4.04 -16.94 0.77
CA MET A 95 4.71 -16.51 -0.46
C MET A 95 3.87 -15.54 -1.28
N LEU A 96 2.54 -15.77 -1.35
CA LEU A 96 1.62 -14.85 -2.04
C LEU A 96 1.54 -13.51 -1.30
N ALA A 97 1.49 -13.50 0.03
CA ALA A 97 1.52 -12.28 0.83
C ALA A 97 2.83 -11.49 0.62
N PHE A 98 3.98 -12.17 0.63
CA PHE A 98 5.28 -11.57 0.34
C PHE A 98 5.42 -11.07 -1.09
N ALA A 99 4.80 -11.73 -2.07
CA ALA A 99 4.76 -11.23 -3.44
C ALA A 99 4.05 -9.86 -3.52
N GLU A 100 2.94 -9.69 -2.79
CA GLU A 100 2.24 -8.40 -2.72
C GLU A 100 3.04 -7.34 -1.95
N ILE A 101 3.69 -7.71 -0.85
CA ILE A 101 4.60 -6.79 -0.13
C ILE A 101 5.76 -6.35 -1.06
N ARG A 102 6.34 -7.27 -1.82
CA ARG A 102 7.37 -6.95 -2.82
C ARG A 102 6.86 -5.96 -3.87
N ASN A 103 5.59 -6.07 -4.30
CA ASN A 103 5.00 -5.11 -5.23
C ASN A 103 4.93 -3.70 -4.60
N ILE A 104 4.57 -3.58 -3.32
CA ILE A 104 4.59 -2.31 -2.58
C ILE A 104 6.00 -1.71 -2.58
N TYR A 105 7.03 -2.50 -2.26
CA TYR A 105 8.40 -2.00 -2.20
C TYR A 105 8.94 -1.61 -3.58
N ARG A 106 8.65 -2.39 -4.64
CA ARG A 106 9.01 -2.02 -6.02
C ARG A 106 8.35 -0.73 -6.44
N PHE A 107 7.07 -0.55 -6.11
CA PHE A 107 6.35 0.68 -6.40
C PHE A 107 6.93 1.87 -5.64
N LYS A 108 7.14 1.73 -4.33
CA LYS A 108 7.79 2.75 -3.49
C LYS A 108 9.16 3.12 -4.01
N PHE A 109 9.96 2.14 -4.44
CA PHE A 109 11.27 2.39 -5.05
C PHE A 109 11.15 3.36 -6.24
N TRP A 110 10.23 3.10 -7.18
CA TRP A 110 10.03 4.00 -8.31
C TRP A 110 9.52 5.38 -7.90
N VAL A 111 8.59 5.45 -6.94
CA VAL A 111 8.11 6.73 -6.39
C VAL A 111 9.27 7.53 -5.80
N PHE A 112 10.09 6.93 -4.94
CA PHE A 112 11.23 7.61 -4.33
C PHE A 112 12.37 7.92 -5.31
N ALA A 113 12.57 7.10 -6.34
CA ALA A 113 13.55 7.37 -7.38
C ALA A 113 13.15 8.57 -8.26
N LEU A 114 11.86 8.72 -8.55
CA LEU A 114 11.35 9.79 -9.43
C LEU A 114 10.95 11.07 -8.68
N ALA A 115 10.62 10.99 -7.39
CA ALA A 115 10.18 12.14 -6.61
C ALA A 115 11.19 13.30 -6.58
N PRO A 116 12.52 13.10 -6.42
CA PRO A 116 13.48 14.20 -6.45
C PRO A 116 13.47 14.96 -7.76
N LEU A 117 13.35 14.25 -8.89
CA LEU A 117 13.27 14.87 -10.22
C LEU A 117 12.02 15.75 -10.33
N TYR A 118 10.87 15.26 -9.86
CA TYR A 118 9.64 16.04 -9.80
C TYR A 118 9.79 17.31 -8.94
N TRP A 119 10.40 17.22 -7.76
CA TRP A 119 10.64 18.38 -6.90
C TRP A 119 11.57 19.42 -7.54
N ILE A 120 12.62 18.96 -8.22
CA ILE A 120 13.54 19.86 -8.96
C ILE A 120 12.79 20.64 -10.05
N LEU A 121 11.91 19.98 -10.81
CA LEU A 121 11.11 20.62 -11.86
C LEU A 121 10.16 21.68 -11.28
N ILE A 122 9.50 21.39 -10.15
CA ILE A 122 8.63 22.36 -9.46
C ILE A 122 9.43 23.60 -9.04
N ILE A 123 10.61 23.40 -8.44
CA ILE A 123 11.47 24.49 -7.96
C ILE A 123 11.93 25.36 -9.14
N ILE A 124 12.43 24.74 -10.23
CA ILE A 124 12.87 25.47 -11.42
C ILE A 124 11.71 26.24 -12.05
N GLY A 125 10.54 25.61 -12.21
CA GLY A 125 9.36 26.27 -12.75
C GLY A 125 8.93 27.49 -11.93
N SER A 126 8.99 27.38 -10.61
CA SER A 126 8.67 28.49 -9.69
C SER A 126 9.70 29.62 -9.78
N LEU A 127 11.00 29.30 -9.83
CA LEU A 127 12.08 30.31 -9.95
C LEU A 127 12.04 31.07 -11.29
N LEU A 128 11.58 30.41 -12.35
CA LEU A 128 11.45 31.02 -13.68
C LEU A 128 10.09 31.72 -13.89
N GLY A 129 9.18 31.66 -12.90
CA GLY A 129 7.86 32.32 -12.97
C GLY A 129 6.83 31.60 -13.85
N PHE A 130 7.03 30.31 -14.15
CA PHE A 130 6.08 29.49 -14.90
C PHE A 130 4.99 28.85 -14.02
N LEU A 131 5.17 28.88 -12.70
CA LEU A 131 4.27 28.36 -11.65
C LEU A 131 4.09 29.42 -10.57
#